data_AF-A0A1A3N5S4-F1
#
_entry.id   AF-A0A1A3N5S4-F1
#
_cell.length_a   1.000
_cell.length_b   1.000
_cell.length_c   1.000
_cell.angle_alpha   90.00
_cell.angle_beta   90.00
_cell.angle_gamma   90.00
#
_symmetry.space_group_name_H-M   'P 1'
#
loop_
_entity.id
_entity.type
_entity.pdbx_description
1 polymer ?
#
loop_
_entity_poly.entity_id
_entity_poly.type
_entity_poly.pdbx_seq_one_letter_code
_entity_poly.pdbx_strand_id
1 'polypeptide(L)'
;MRPVRLIAAHSVVAIGALLLAGCHSGHNAGSGTTRTPTPSASADCGGKPTLVASGSTAQENAMSGFVKAFEHACPGQSVHYTATGSGAGIGEFLDSRTDFVGSDSPLGKDEYARAEQRCGSPVWNLPTVFGPIVIAYHLQGLTTLNLDGPTAARIFNGAITSWNDPAIQALNSGVVLPAQPIHVVVRSDESGTSDNFQRYLDTASNGEWGRGAGMRFNGGVGEGVKGSQGAAAAVKGTEGSITYVEWSFALDHQLNAAKIITSAGPEPVAVSADSVGRTIAAAWVLREGNDLALDTISFYRPNLPGAYPIVLATYEIVCSKYPDAQVGAAVKAFMRSAIGAGQSGLADTGYVPVPDDFKSRLSIAVNALT
;
A
#
# COMPACT_ATOMS: atom_id res chain seq x y z
N MET A 1 4.03 -28.67 -58.91
CA MET A 1 2.97 -29.17 -59.81
C MET A 1 2.26 -30.33 -59.10
N ARG A 2 0.91 -30.34 -59.12
CA ARG A 2 -0.07 -31.23 -58.42
C ARG A 2 0.06 -32.73 -58.77
N PRO A 3 -0.65 -33.72 -58.14
CA PRO A 3 -1.89 -33.65 -57.30
C PRO A 3 -1.88 -34.47 -55.97
N VAL A 4 -2.62 -34.08 -54.92
CA VAL A 4 -3.98 -34.51 -54.47
C VAL A 4 -4.22 -36.03 -54.34
N ARG A 5 -4.51 -36.52 -53.11
CA ARG A 5 -5.60 -37.49 -52.82
C ARG A 5 -6.16 -37.30 -51.40
N LEU A 6 -7.48 -37.05 -51.34
CA LEU A 6 -8.34 -37.23 -50.16
C LEU A 6 -8.61 -38.72 -49.95
N ILE A 7 -8.65 -39.19 -48.71
CA ILE A 7 -9.54 -40.30 -48.30
C ILE A 7 -10.09 -39.97 -46.91
N ALA A 8 -11.42 -39.81 -46.84
CA ALA A 8 -12.20 -39.84 -45.63
C ALA A 8 -12.76 -41.26 -45.45
N ALA A 9 -12.78 -41.78 -44.22
CA ALA A 9 -13.57 -42.95 -43.86
C ALA A 9 -14.12 -42.78 -42.43
N HIS A 10 -15.44 -42.80 -42.32
CA HIS A 10 -16.23 -42.82 -41.09
C HIS A 10 -16.45 -44.27 -40.63
N SER A 11 -16.47 -44.52 -39.31
CA SER A 11 -17.18 -45.63 -38.61
C SER A 11 -17.03 -45.37 -37.09
N VAL A 12 -18.03 -44.87 -36.36
CA VAL A 12 -19.19 -45.53 -35.71
C VAL A 12 -18.83 -46.55 -34.60
N VAL A 13 -18.95 -46.07 -33.35
CA VAL A 13 -19.51 -46.63 -32.10
C VAL A 13 -19.26 -48.10 -31.70
N ALA A 14 -18.75 -48.29 -30.47
CA ALA A 14 -19.19 -49.37 -29.58
C ALA A 14 -19.11 -48.95 -28.09
N ILE A 15 -20.24 -49.05 -27.40
CA ILE A 15 -20.44 -48.85 -25.96
C ILE A 15 -20.01 -50.12 -25.22
N GLY A 16 -19.31 -49.97 -24.10
CA GLY A 16 -19.00 -51.07 -23.18
C GLY A 16 -18.99 -50.61 -21.74
N ALA A 17 -20.15 -50.71 -21.07
CA ALA A 17 -20.27 -50.61 -19.63
C ALA A 17 -19.82 -51.93 -18.98
N LEU A 18 -18.87 -51.88 -18.05
CA LEU A 18 -18.52 -53.00 -17.18
C LEU A 18 -18.66 -52.55 -15.73
N LEU A 19 -19.78 -52.96 -15.14
CA LEU A 19 -20.01 -53.02 -13.70
C LEU A 19 -19.26 -54.23 -13.16
N LEU A 20 -18.35 -54.01 -12.21
CA LEU A 20 -17.86 -55.06 -11.32
C LEU A 20 -18.19 -54.65 -9.88
N ALA A 21 -19.24 -55.28 -9.37
CA ALA A 21 -19.55 -55.32 -7.95
C ALA A 21 -18.58 -56.28 -7.27
N GLY A 22 -17.79 -55.76 -6.32
CA GLY A 22 -17.01 -56.55 -5.38
C GLY A 22 -17.51 -56.26 -3.96
N CYS A 23 -18.28 -57.18 -3.39
CA CYS A 23 -18.58 -57.20 -1.97
C CYS A 23 -17.34 -57.68 -1.20
N HIS A 24 -16.85 -56.88 -0.25
CA HIS A 24 -16.01 -57.37 0.82
C HIS A 24 -16.56 -56.88 2.16
N SER A 25 -16.99 -57.83 2.98
CA SER A 25 -17.46 -57.61 4.34
C SER A 25 -16.27 -57.64 5.29
N GLY A 26 -16.03 -56.54 6.01
CA GLY A 26 -15.07 -56.46 7.10
C GLY A 26 -15.46 -55.32 8.04
N HIS A 27 -15.88 -55.66 9.25
CA HIS A 27 -16.26 -54.71 10.30
C HIS A 27 -15.03 -53.96 10.80
N ASN A 28 -15.09 -52.63 10.81
CA ASN A 28 -14.50 -51.82 11.89
C ASN A 28 -15.15 -50.44 11.93
N ALA A 29 -15.70 -50.11 13.09
CA ALA A 29 -16.28 -48.82 13.40
C ALA A 29 -15.18 -47.75 13.44
N GLY A 30 -15.31 -46.76 12.58
CA GLY A 30 -14.53 -45.53 12.62
C GLY A 30 -15.37 -44.44 11.97
N SER A 31 -15.81 -43.47 12.77
CA SER A 31 -16.61 -42.32 12.36
C SER A 31 -15.88 -41.50 11.29
N GLY A 32 -16.20 -41.79 10.02
CA GLY A 32 -15.74 -40.99 8.88
C GLY A 32 -16.59 -39.74 8.75
N THR A 33 -16.09 -38.63 9.30
CA THR A 33 -16.64 -37.31 9.04
C THR A 33 -16.49 -37.02 7.55
N THR A 34 -17.59 -37.10 6.79
CA THR A 34 -17.68 -36.55 5.44
C THR A 34 -17.33 -35.06 5.52
N ARG A 35 -16.12 -34.70 5.09
CA ARG A 35 -15.75 -33.31 4.80
C ARG A 35 -16.53 -32.91 3.56
N THR A 36 -17.69 -32.30 3.78
CA THR A 36 -18.29 -31.40 2.79
C THR A 36 -17.23 -30.39 2.36
N PRO A 37 -17.07 -30.08 1.06
CA PRO A 37 -16.32 -28.91 0.68
C PRO A 37 -17.05 -27.72 1.30
N THR A 38 -16.38 -27.01 2.21
CA THR A 38 -16.84 -25.70 2.64
C THR A 38 -17.04 -24.87 1.36
N PRO A 39 -18.21 -24.29 1.10
CA PRO A 39 -18.32 -23.35 0.01
C PRO A 39 -17.30 -22.25 0.31
N SER A 40 -16.31 -22.09 -0.55
CA SER A 40 -15.58 -20.83 -0.64
C SER A 40 -16.65 -19.76 -0.68
N ALA A 41 -16.69 -18.87 0.32
CA ALA A 41 -17.67 -17.79 0.35
C ALA A 41 -17.66 -17.14 -1.03
N SER A 42 -18.73 -17.35 -1.80
CA SER A 42 -18.89 -16.66 -3.07
C SER A 42 -18.84 -15.19 -2.67
N ALA A 43 -17.86 -14.44 -3.17
CA ALA A 43 -17.97 -13.00 -3.11
C ALA A 43 -19.36 -12.67 -3.65
N ASP A 44 -20.17 -11.92 -2.89
CA ASP A 44 -21.45 -11.40 -3.38
C ASP A 44 -21.13 -10.42 -4.52
N CYS A 45 -20.78 -10.98 -5.68
CA CYS A 45 -20.41 -10.26 -6.89
C CYS A 45 -21.68 -9.66 -7.50
N GLY A 46 -21.55 -8.48 -8.08
CA GLY A 46 -22.67 -7.73 -8.62
C GLY A 46 -22.50 -6.23 -8.44
N GLY A 47 -23.47 -5.46 -8.91
CA GLY A 47 -23.37 -4.01 -8.95
C GLY A 47 -22.80 -3.49 -10.26
N LYS A 48 -22.26 -2.27 -10.21
CA LYS A 48 -21.64 -1.58 -11.35
C LYS A 48 -20.52 -2.45 -11.97
N PRO A 49 -20.48 -2.65 -13.30
CA PRO A 49 -19.46 -3.47 -13.94
C PRO A 49 -18.03 -2.93 -13.77
N THR A 50 -17.84 -1.62 -13.87
CA THR A 50 -16.52 -1.00 -13.73
C THR A 50 -16.59 0.12 -12.70
N LEU A 51 -15.88 -0.06 -11.60
CA LEU A 51 -15.64 1.00 -10.64
C LEU A 51 -14.59 1.97 -11.19
N VAL A 52 -14.73 3.25 -10.87
CA VAL A 52 -13.77 4.30 -11.17
C VAL A 52 -13.21 4.82 -9.87
N ALA A 53 -11.90 4.80 -9.73
CA ALA A 53 -11.21 5.28 -8.54
C ALA A 53 -9.95 6.04 -8.92
N SER A 54 -9.45 6.84 -7.99
CA SER A 54 -8.20 7.57 -8.17
C SER A 54 -7.57 7.87 -6.82
N GLY A 55 -6.35 8.39 -6.85
CA GLY A 55 -5.69 8.96 -5.68
C GLY A 55 -4.25 8.53 -5.53
N SER A 56 -3.89 8.08 -4.34
CA SER A 56 -2.52 7.77 -3.92
C SER A 56 -1.73 6.96 -4.96
N THR A 57 -0.61 7.53 -5.39
CA THR A 57 0.38 6.80 -6.19
C THR A 57 1.12 5.76 -5.37
N ALA A 58 1.16 5.89 -4.03
CA ALA A 58 1.90 4.96 -3.17
C ALA A 58 1.28 3.55 -3.14
N GLN A 59 -0.01 3.43 -3.42
CA GLN A 59 -0.71 2.15 -3.44
C GLN A 59 -0.91 1.57 -4.84
N GLU A 60 -0.40 2.19 -5.91
CA GLU A 60 -0.74 1.77 -7.28
C GLU A 60 -0.30 0.33 -7.60
N ASN A 61 0.85 -0.09 -7.07
CA ASN A 61 1.33 -1.46 -7.21
C ASN A 61 0.44 -2.46 -6.43
N ALA A 62 0.04 -2.13 -5.20
CA ALA A 62 -0.90 -2.95 -4.42
C ALA A 62 -2.30 -3.00 -5.07
N MET A 63 -2.78 -1.86 -5.57
CA MET A 63 -4.06 -1.73 -6.27
C MET A 63 -4.10 -2.65 -7.49
N SER A 64 -3.01 -2.77 -8.26
CA SER A 64 -2.94 -3.76 -9.36
C SER A 64 -3.21 -5.18 -8.88
N GLY A 65 -2.69 -5.56 -7.71
CA GLY A 65 -2.97 -6.85 -7.06
C GLY A 65 -4.44 -6.97 -6.63
N PHE A 66 -5.01 -5.93 -6.04
CA PHE A 66 -6.42 -5.90 -5.62
C PHE A 66 -7.37 -6.02 -6.79
N VAL A 67 -7.13 -5.31 -7.89
CA VAL A 67 -7.94 -5.39 -9.10
C VAL A 67 -7.89 -6.79 -9.70
N LYS A 68 -6.70 -7.41 -9.80
CA LYS A 68 -6.57 -8.79 -10.28
C LYS A 68 -7.35 -9.78 -9.39
N ALA A 69 -7.27 -9.62 -8.07
CA ALA A 69 -8.02 -10.46 -7.15
C ALA A 69 -9.54 -10.27 -7.31
N PHE A 70 -10.00 -9.04 -7.53
CA PHE A 70 -11.40 -8.72 -7.77
C PHE A 70 -11.91 -9.28 -9.10
N GLU A 71 -11.18 -9.08 -10.19
CA GLU A 71 -11.51 -9.63 -11.52
C GLU A 71 -11.58 -11.16 -11.52
N HIS A 72 -10.71 -11.81 -10.73
CA HIS A 72 -10.73 -13.25 -10.56
C HIS A 72 -11.94 -13.72 -9.73
N ALA A 73 -12.25 -13.04 -8.63
CA ALA A 73 -13.37 -13.39 -7.76
C ALA A 73 -14.73 -13.08 -8.41
N CYS A 74 -14.81 -12.00 -9.19
CA CYS A 74 -16.02 -11.49 -9.83
C CYS A 74 -15.79 -11.27 -11.34
N PRO A 75 -15.84 -12.34 -12.16
CA PRO A 75 -15.63 -12.25 -13.60
C PRO A 75 -16.58 -11.24 -14.27
N GLY A 76 -16.00 -10.35 -15.08
CA GLY A 76 -16.75 -9.28 -15.76
C GLY A 76 -16.90 -7.99 -14.96
N GLN A 77 -16.38 -7.94 -13.71
CA GLN A 77 -16.21 -6.69 -12.97
C GLN A 77 -14.76 -6.23 -12.97
N SER A 78 -14.52 -4.92 -12.90
CA SER A 78 -13.18 -4.33 -12.86
C SER A 78 -13.14 -3.03 -12.07
N VAL A 79 -11.93 -2.54 -11.78
CA VAL A 79 -11.70 -1.19 -11.26
C VAL A 79 -10.73 -0.47 -12.18
N HIS A 80 -11.11 0.72 -12.64
CA HIS A 80 -10.20 1.65 -13.29
C HIS A 80 -9.64 2.63 -12.25
N TYR A 81 -8.42 2.36 -11.79
CA TYR A 81 -7.72 3.21 -10.83
C TYR A 81 -6.76 4.17 -11.55
N THR A 82 -6.89 5.48 -11.29
CA THR A 82 -5.97 6.50 -11.80
C THR A 82 -5.09 7.04 -10.67
N ALA A 83 -3.78 6.80 -10.74
CA ALA A 83 -2.82 7.30 -9.76
C ALA A 83 -2.57 8.82 -9.97
N THR A 84 -3.22 9.66 -9.15
CA THR A 84 -3.24 11.14 -9.28
C THR A 84 -2.58 11.87 -8.12
N GLY A 85 -2.27 11.16 -7.02
CA GLY A 85 -1.91 11.73 -5.72
C GLY A 85 -3.14 11.81 -4.79
N SER A 86 -2.93 11.61 -3.48
CA SER A 86 -4.01 11.53 -2.48
C SER A 86 -4.91 12.77 -2.48
N GLY A 87 -4.33 13.98 -2.57
CA GLY A 87 -5.11 15.23 -2.54
C GLY A 87 -6.03 15.38 -3.76
N ALA A 88 -5.50 15.09 -4.95
CA ALA A 88 -6.29 15.11 -6.19
C ALA A 88 -7.39 14.05 -6.17
N GLY A 89 -7.10 12.84 -5.71
CA GLY A 89 -8.08 11.75 -5.57
C GLY A 89 -9.20 12.10 -4.58
N ILE A 90 -8.87 12.72 -3.44
CA ILE A 90 -9.88 13.18 -2.47
C ILE A 90 -10.78 14.23 -3.13
N GLY A 91 -10.20 15.21 -3.83
CA GLY A 91 -10.98 16.19 -4.59
C GLY A 91 -11.92 15.54 -5.61
N GLU A 92 -11.41 14.57 -6.39
CA GLU A 92 -12.19 13.79 -7.35
C GLU A 92 -13.36 13.02 -6.71
N PHE A 93 -13.11 12.41 -5.56
CA PHE A 93 -14.15 11.74 -4.79
C PHE A 93 -15.19 12.74 -4.32
N LEU A 94 -14.80 13.84 -3.67
CA LEU A 94 -15.72 14.88 -3.18
C LEU A 94 -16.58 15.48 -4.30
N ASP A 95 -16.03 15.59 -5.51
CA ASP A 95 -16.73 16.08 -6.71
C ASP A 95 -17.61 15.01 -7.40
N SER A 96 -17.73 13.81 -6.81
CA SER A 96 -18.48 12.66 -7.36
C SER A 96 -17.97 12.15 -8.71
N ARG A 97 -16.67 12.34 -9.00
CA ARG A 97 -16.04 11.82 -10.23
C ARG A 97 -15.59 10.36 -10.11
N THR A 98 -15.33 9.90 -8.89
CA THR A 98 -14.91 8.53 -8.58
C THR A 98 -15.89 7.88 -7.61
N ASP A 99 -15.96 6.56 -7.63
CA ASP A 99 -16.81 5.76 -6.74
C ASP A 99 -16.20 5.69 -5.33
N PHE A 100 -14.88 5.50 -5.24
CA PHE A 100 -14.07 5.57 -4.01
C PHE A 100 -12.71 6.24 -4.30
N VAL A 101 -11.94 6.54 -3.26
CA VAL A 101 -10.59 7.11 -3.38
C VAL A 101 -9.58 6.33 -2.56
N GLY A 102 -8.41 6.11 -3.14
CA GLY A 102 -7.24 5.62 -2.43
C GLY A 102 -6.42 6.79 -1.87
N SER A 103 -6.10 6.80 -0.58
CA SER A 103 -5.36 7.90 0.05
C SER A 103 -4.46 7.41 1.18
N ASP A 104 -3.24 7.93 1.28
CA ASP A 104 -2.34 7.64 2.41
C ASP A 104 -2.57 8.53 3.64
N SER A 105 -3.52 9.45 3.55
CA SER A 105 -3.96 10.29 4.67
C SER A 105 -5.48 10.15 4.82
N PRO A 106 -6.00 10.03 6.05
CA PRO A 106 -7.44 10.09 6.25
C PRO A 106 -7.97 11.47 5.86
N LEU A 107 -9.27 11.56 5.59
CA LEU A 107 -9.92 12.85 5.31
C LEU A 107 -9.63 13.89 6.41
N GLY A 108 -9.36 15.12 5.99
CA GLY A 108 -9.33 16.29 6.86
C GLY A 108 -10.73 16.63 7.39
N LYS A 109 -10.80 17.45 8.44
CA LYS A 109 -12.08 17.80 9.11
C LYS A 109 -13.14 18.34 8.14
N ASP A 110 -12.75 19.27 7.27
CA ASP A 110 -13.68 19.87 6.31
C ASP A 110 -14.05 18.91 5.16
N GLU A 111 -13.15 17.98 4.86
CA GLU A 111 -13.36 16.96 3.83
C GLU A 111 -14.35 15.88 4.29
N TYR A 112 -14.37 15.52 5.57
CA TYR A 112 -15.41 14.65 6.15
C TYR A 112 -16.81 15.20 5.90
N ALA A 113 -17.04 16.47 6.25
CA ALA A 113 -18.36 17.08 6.10
C ALA A 113 -18.83 17.08 4.63
N ARG A 114 -17.92 17.39 3.70
CA ARG A 114 -18.21 17.36 2.26
C ARG A 114 -18.44 15.94 1.74
N ALA A 115 -17.65 14.97 2.21
CA ALA A 115 -17.78 13.58 1.82
C ALA A 115 -19.11 12.99 2.32
N GLU A 116 -19.50 13.28 3.56
CA GLU A 116 -20.79 12.84 4.12
C GLU A 116 -21.97 13.47 3.39
N GLN A 117 -21.86 14.74 3.01
CA GLN A 117 -22.86 15.41 2.18
C GLN A 117 -22.99 14.74 0.81
N ARG A 118 -21.87 14.40 0.16
CA ARG A 118 -21.85 13.64 -1.10
C ARG A 118 -22.51 12.27 -0.94
N CYS A 119 -22.11 11.54 0.10
CA CYS A 119 -22.56 10.17 0.32
C CYS A 119 -24.02 10.09 0.79
N GLY A 120 -24.55 11.13 1.44
CA GLY A 120 -25.82 11.06 2.16
C GLY A 120 -25.75 10.10 3.37
N SER A 121 -24.55 9.77 3.82
CA SER A 121 -24.23 8.78 4.84
C SER A 121 -22.86 9.08 5.45
N PRO A 122 -22.49 8.50 6.61
CA PRO A 122 -21.11 8.50 7.08
C PRO A 122 -20.11 8.04 6.02
N VAL A 123 -18.89 8.57 6.07
CA VAL A 123 -17.74 8.16 5.24
C VAL A 123 -16.73 7.43 6.10
N TRP A 124 -16.10 6.37 5.58
CA TRP A 124 -15.14 5.55 6.31
C TRP A 124 -13.79 5.52 5.60
N ASN A 125 -12.71 5.65 6.36
CA ASN A 125 -11.34 5.43 5.89
C ASN A 125 -10.95 4.00 6.28
N LEU A 126 -10.75 3.14 5.29
CA LEU A 126 -10.49 1.71 5.51
C LEU A 126 -9.05 1.37 5.13
N PRO A 127 -8.11 1.20 6.09
CA PRO A 127 -6.71 0.94 5.78
C PRO A 127 -6.56 -0.48 5.24
N THR A 128 -6.29 -0.57 3.94
CA THR A 128 -6.40 -1.81 3.17
C THR A 128 -5.04 -2.44 2.87
N VAL A 129 -3.96 -1.67 3.06
CA VAL A 129 -2.57 -2.14 3.07
C VAL A 129 -1.68 -1.09 3.75
N PHE A 130 -0.52 -1.51 4.24
CA PHE A 130 0.49 -0.63 4.82
C PHE A 130 1.68 -0.55 3.87
N GLY A 131 2.17 0.67 3.64
CA GLY A 131 3.35 0.93 2.82
C GLY A 131 4.46 1.52 3.70
N PRO A 132 5.63 0.90 3.83
CA PRO A 132 6.78 1.61 4.37
C PRO A 132 7.25 2.68 3.39
N ILE A 133 7.55 3.86 3.91
CA ILE A 133 8.23 4.91 3.15
C ILE A 133 9.73 4.75 3.40
N VAL A 134 10.50 4.57 2.34
CA VAL A 134 11.95 4.52 2.42
C VAL A 134 12.55 5.86 2.04
N ILE A 135 13.62 6.23 2.74
CA ILE A 135 14.53 7.27 2.26
C ILE A 135 15.46 6.61 1.25
N ALA A 136 15.10 6.69 -0.03
CA ALA A 136 15.84 6.09 -1.13
C ALA A 136 16.93 7.05 -1.62
N TYR A 137 18.10 6.52 -1.95
CA TYR A 137 19.23 7.32 -2.40
C TYR A 137 19.99 6.62 -3.54
N HIS A 138 20.73 7.41 -4.31
CA HIS A 138 21.63 6.94 -5.34
C HIS A 138 23.03 7.51 -5.13
N LEU A 139 23.93 6.64 -4.69
CA LEU A 139 25.36 6.92 -4.53
C LEU A 139 26.18 5.75 -5.04
N GLN A 140 27.07 6.02 -6.01
CA GLN A 140 27.97 5.00 -6.54
C GLN A 140 28.91 4.48 -5.45
N GLY A 141 28.97 3.15 -5.34
CA GLY A 141 29.83 2.46 -4.38
C GLY A 141 29.32 2.46 -2.93
N LEU A 142 28.21 3.16 -2.62
CA LEU A 142 27.61 3.17 -1.29
C LEU A 142 26.26 2.43 -1.29
N THR A 143 26.24 1.25 -0.66
CA THR A 143 25.04 0.39 -0.57
C THR A 143 24.39 0.41 0.81
N THR A 144 25.07 0.96 1.82
CA THR A 144 24.52 1.10 3.17
C THR A 144 24.74 2.53 3.65
N LEU A 145 23.66 3.12 4.13
CA LEU A 145 23.62 4.45 4.71
C LEU A 145 22.67 4.38 5.91
N ASN A 146 23.10 4.95 7.03
CA ASN A 146 22.28 5.15 8.20
C ASN A 146 21.90 6.63 8.29
N LEU A 147 20.63 6.90 8.59
CA LEU A 147 20.13 8.24 8.90
C LEU A 147 19.29 8.17 10.19
N ASP A 148 19.17 9.30 10.87
CA ASP A 148 18.20 9.52 11.94
C ASP A 148 17.22 10.64 11.55
N GLY A 149 16.20 10.85 12.39
CA GLY A 149 15.20 11.91 12.16
C GLY A 149 15.82 13.30 12.01
N PRO A 150 16.70 13.76 12.92
CA PRO A 150 17.38 15.05 12.83
C PRO A 150 18.19 15.24 11.53
N THR A 151 19.01 14.25 11.15
CA THR A 151 19.87 14.33 9.96
C THR A 151 19.03 14.28 8.68
N ALA A 152 18.01 13.40 8.62
CA ALA A 152 17.07 13.38 7.50
C ALA A 152 16.35 14.74 7.35
N ALA A 153 15.86 15.32 8.45
CA ALA A 153 15.21 16.63 8.41
C ALA A 153 16.14 17.73 7.87
N ARG A 154 17.40 17.75 8.32
CA ARG A 154 18.41 18.71 7.85
C ARG A 154 18.78 18.51 6.38
N ILE A 155 18.74 17.29 5.85
CA ILE A 155 18.90 17.06 4.41
C ILE A 155 17.69 17.64 3.65
N PHE A 156 16.48 17.26 4.05
CA PHE A 156 15.25 17.61 3.33
C PHE A 156 14.80 19.07 3.51
N ASN A 157 15.37 19.81 4.46
CA ASN A 157 15.18 21.27 4.59
C ASN A 157 16.36 22.09 4.03
N GLY A 158 17.39 21.44 3.50
CA GLY A 158 18.54 22.06 2.85
C GLY A 158 19.68 22.51 3.78
N ALA A 159 19.62 22.22 5.07
CA ALA A 159 20.71 22.54 6.01
C ALA A 159 21.94 21.62 5.86
N ILE A 160 21.77 20.42 5.30
CA ILE A 160 22.87 19.54 4.90
C ILE A 160 22.82 19.38 3.38
N THR A 161 23.93 19.72 2.71
CA THR A 161 23.99 19.83 1.24
C THR A 161 25.05 18.95 0.60
N SER A 162 25.85 18.21 1.39
CA SER A 162 26.89 17.30 0.91
C SER A 162 26.87 16.00 1.68
N TRP A 163 27.16 14.88 1.01
CA TRP A 163 27.09 13.54 1.60
C TRP A 163 28.14 13.26 2.67
N ASN A 164 29.28 13.95 2.62
CA ASN A 164 30.34 13.86 3.63
C ASN A 164 30.14 14.82 4.82
N ASP A 165 28.94 15.38 5.00
CA ASP A 165 28.65 16.25 6.15
C ASP A 165 28.95 15.53 7.48
N PRO A 166 29.56 16.21 8.48
CA PRO A 166 29.91 15.59 9.75
C PRO A 166 28.74 14.91 10.47
N ALA A 167 27.51 15.40 10.32
CA ALA A 167 26.33 14.76 10.91
C ALA A 167 26.03 13.40 10.25
N ILE A 168 26.13 13.30 8.91
CA ILE A 168 25.97 12.02 8.22
C ILE A 168 27.13 11.08 8.56
N GLN A 169 28.36 11.58 8.59
CA GLN A 169 29.55 10.79 8.91
C GLN A 169 29.49 10.19 10.31
N ALA A 170 28.96 10.91 11.29
CA ALA A 170 28.81 10.44 12.67
C ALA A 170 27.92 9.18 12.77
N LEU A 171 26.88 9.09 11.94
CA LEU A 171 25.96 7.94 11.89
C LEU A 171 26.52 6.74 11.10
N ASN A 172 27.60 6.96 10.34
CA ASN A 172 28.17 6.02 9.38
C ASN A 172 29.66 5.80 9.66
N SER A 173 30.00 5.51 10.91
CA SER A 173 31.40 5.29 11.33
C SER A 173 32.06 4.17 10.53
N GLY A 174 33.26 4.42 10.01
CA GLY A 174 34.01 3.48 9.17
C GLY A 174 33.60 3.45 7.70
N VAL A 175 32.58 4.22 7.30
CA VAL A 175 32.19 4.41 5.90
C VAL A 175 32.84 5.68 5.36
N VAL A 176 33.46 5.58 4.18
CA VAL A 176 33.98 6.75 3.47
C VAL A 176 32.86 7.38 2.67
N LEU A 177 32.35 8.53 3.12
CA LEU A 177 31.29 9.26 2.43
C LEU A 177 31.87 10.21 1.37
N PRO A 178 31.29 10.26 0.15
CA PRO A 178 31.81 11.10 -0.91
C PRO A 178 31.54 12.59 -0.64
N ALA A 179 32.43 13.47 -1.11
CA ALA A 179 32.20 14.93 -1.14
C ALA A 179 31.26 15.33 -2.30
N GLN A 180 30.21 14.54 -2.52
CA GLN A 180 29.21 14.73 -3.57
C GLN A 180 28.07 15.61 -3.02
N PRO A 181 27.60 16.62 -3.77
CA PRO A 181 26.40 17.38 -3.41
C PRO A 181 25.16 16.48 -3.28
N ILE A 182 24.28 16.82 -2.34
CA ILE A 182 23.00 16.14 -2.17
C ILE A 182 21.96 16.75 -3.11
N HIS A 183 21.40 15.93 -3.99
CA HIS A 183 20.30 16.31 -4.87
C HIS A 183 18.97 15.80 -4.30
N VAL A 184 18.27 16.67 -3.56
CA VAL A 184 16.97 16.32 -2.99
C VAL A 184 15.91 16.27 -4.09
N VAL A 185 15.18 15.16 -4.19
CA VAL A 185 14.03 14.98 -5.08
C VAL A 185 12.77 14.83 -4.24
N VAL A 186 11.75 15.62 -4.52
CA VAL A 186 10.50 15.72 -3.74
C VAL A 186 9.28 15.59 -4.65
N ARG A 187 8.13 15.34 -4.06
CA ARG A 187 6.86 15.32 -4.80
C ARG A 187 6.39 16.74 -5.10
N SER A 188 6.02 17.01 -6.35
CA SER A 188 5.42 18.28 -6.78
C SER A 188 3.90 18.32 -6.60
N ASP A 189 3.26 17.15 -6.57
CA ASP A 189 1.82 16.96 -6.43
C ASP A 189 1.40 16.75 -4.96
N GLU A 190 0.11 16.93 -4.66
CA GLU A 190 -0.45 16.72 -3.32
C GLU A 190 -0.46 15.23 -2.97
N SER A 191 0.50 14.83 -2.14
CA SER A 191 0.86 13.45 -1.86
C SER A 191 0.68 13.08 -0.40
N GLY A 192 -0.04 11.98 -0.14
CA GLY A 192 -0.10 11.39 1.20
C GLY A 192 1.26 10.84 1.67
N THR A 193 2.13 10.40 0.73
CA THR A 193 3.52 10.04 1.04
C THR A 193 4.30 11.23 1.60
N SER A 194 4.12 12.42 1.01
CA SER A 194 4.73 13.66 1.50
C SER A 194 4.18 14.06 2.87
N ASP A 195 2.88 13.87 3.11
CA ASP A 195 2.27 14.15 4.41
C ASP A 195 2.87 13.24 5.50
N ASN A 196 2.84 11.92 5.31
CA ASN A 196 3.38 10.97 6.28
C ASN A 196 4.89 11.15 6.50
N PHE A 197 5.68 11.37 5.43
CA PHE A 197 7.12 11.62 5.55
C PHE A 197 7.41 12.88 6.35
N GLN A 198 6.68 13.98 6.10
CA GLN A 198 6.88 15.21 6.86
C GLN A 198 6.37 15.11 8.29
N ARG A 199 5.31 14.33 8.58
CA ARG A 199 4.91 14.03 9.97
C ARG A 199 6.00 13.25 10.69
N TYR A 200 6.66 12.31 10.01
CA TYR A 200 7.85 11.66 10.54
C TYR A 200 8.95 12.67 10.83
N LEU A 201 9.31 13.56 9.89
CA LEU A 201 10.34 14.57 10.13
C LEU A 201 9.97 15.51 11.29
N ASP A 202 8.75 16.04 11.30
CA ASP A 202 8.25 16.94 12.34
C ASP A 202 8.32 16.29 13.73
N THR A 203 7.95 15.01 13.80
CA THR A 203 7.97 14.25 15.05
C THR A 203 9.39 13.82 15.41
N ALA A 204 10.12 13.12 14.56
CA ALA A 204 11.39 12.46 14.90
C ALA A 204 12.60 13.39 14.94
N SER A 205 12.54 14.58 14.33
CA SER A 205 13.70 15.45 14.13
C SER A 205 14.17 16.25 15.35
N ASN A 206 13.45 16.17 16.48
CA ASN A 206 13.73 16.98 17.67
C ASN A 206 13.79 18.49 17.38
N GLY A 207 12.98 18.97 16.43
CA GLY A 207 12.85 20.38 16.08
C GLY A 207 13.68 20.81 14.86
N GLU A 208 14.57 19.96 14.34
CA GLU A 208 15.37 20.28 13.16
C GLU A 208 14.54 20.44 11.89
N TRP A 209 13.34 19.84 11.80
CA TRP A 209 12.47 20.00 10.65
C TRP A 209 11.90 21.42 10.55
N GLY A 210 11.10 21.85 11.53
CA GLY A 210 10.62 23.23 11.64
C GLY A 210 9.73 23.73 10.49
N ARG A 211 9.23 22.85 9.60
CA ARG A 211 8.38 23.24 8.45
C ARG A 211 6.93 22.76 8.54
N GLY A 212 6.57 21.98 9.57
CA GLY A 212 5.27 21.31 9.68
C GLY A 212 5.06 20.26 8.59
N ALA A 213 3.88 19.64 8.56
CA ALA A 213 3.54 18.57 7.62
C ALA A 213 2.29 18.91 6.78
N GLY A 214 2.17 18.23 5.65
CA GLY A 214 1.01 18.32 4.77
C GLY A 214 1.25 17.58 3.46
N MET A 215 0.22 17.53 2.61
CA MET A 215 0.31 16.84 1.31
C MET A 215 1.26 17.54 0.32
N ARG A 216 1.53 18.84 0.52
CA ARG A 216 2.59 19.56 -0.19
C ARG A 216 3.87 19.47 0.61
N PHE A 217 5.00 19.36 -0.09
CA PHE A 217 6.30 19.34 0.55
C PHE A 217 6.73 20.75 0.99
N ASN A 218 7.03 20.91 2.28
CA ASN A 218 7.30 22.20 2.93
C ASN A 218 8.81 22.46 3.14
N GLY A 219 9.70 21.54 2.74
CA GLY A 219 11.14 21.64 2.97
C GLY A 219 11.81 22.83 2.29
N GLY A 220 11.20 23.38 1.24
CA GLY A 220 11.68 24.58 0.52
C GLY A 220 12.89 24.34 -0.37
N VAL A 221 13.33 23.09 -0.52
CA VAL A 221 14.44 22.67 -1.39
C VAL A 221 14.06 21.42 -2.19
N GLY A 222 14.87 21.14 -3.20
CA GLY A 222 14.78 19.95 -4.03
C GLY A 222 14.03 20.14 -5.34
N GLU A 223 14.23 19.19 -6.24
CA GLU A 223 13.53 19.11 -7.52
C GLU A 223 12.15 18.47 -7.30
N GLY A 224 11.09 19.19 -7.70
CA GLY A 224 9.73 18.69 -7.63
C GLY A 224 9.40 17.82 -8.84
N VAL A 225 9.01 16.57 -8.61
CA VAL A 225 8.57 15.63 -9.64
C VAL A 225 7.22 15.02 -9.29
N LYS A 226 6.47 14.61 -10.31
CA LYS A 226 5.11 14.09 -10.14
C LYS A 226 5.13 12.60 -9.81
N GLY A 227 4.40 12.20 -8.77
CA GLY A 227 4.15 10.80 -8.44
C GLY A 227 5.35 10.05 -7.83
N SER A 228 5.07 8.91 -7.19
CA SER A 228 6.11 8.03 -6.62
C SER A 228 7.06 7.48 -7.70
N GLN A 229 6.51 7.08 -8.84
CA GLN A 229 7.30 6.60 -9.98
C GLN A 229 8.27 7.67 -10.51
N GLY A 230 7.83 8.93 -10.61
CA GLY A 230 8.68 10.04 -11.04
C GLY A 230 9.82 10.30 -10.07
N ALA A 231 9.53 10.27 -8.75
CA ALA A 231 10.53 10.44 -7.71
C ALA A 231 11.60 9.33 -7.73
N ALA A 232 11.18 8.07 -7.80
CA ALA A 232 12.12 6.95 -7.87
C ALA A 232 12.97 6.99 -9.17
N ALA A 233 12.36 7.29 -10.32
CA ALA A 233 13.07 7.39 -11.59
C ALA A 233 14.09 8.54 -11.59
N ALA A 234 13.73 9.71 -11.05
CA ALA A 234 14.62 10.86 -10.95
C ALA A 234 15.84 10.55 -10.06
N VAL A 235 15.64 9.87 -8.93
CA VAL A 235 16.76 9.43 -8.07
C VAL A 235 17.62 8.39 -8.78
N LYS A 236 17.01 7.41 -9.45
CA LYS A 236 17.76 6.41 -10.23
C LYS A 236 18.62 7.04 -11.33
N GLY A 237 18.16 8.12 -11.94
CA GLY A 237 18.88 8.83 -13.00
C GLY A 237 19.98 9.79 -12.52
N THR A 238 20.02 10.13 -11.22
CA THR A 238 20.84 11.26 -10.73
C THR A 238 21.77 10.80 -9.60
N GLU A 239 23.08 10.83 -9.85
CA GLU A 239 24.09 10.54 -8.82
C GLU A 239 24.04 11.58 -7.69
N GLY A 240 24.18 11.13 -6.44
CA GLY A 240 24.11 11.98 -5.26
C GLY A 240 22.70 12.37 -4.84
N SER A 241 21.68 11.76 -5.44
CA SER A 241 20.28 12.11 -5.16
C SER A 241 19.65 11.32 -4.02
N ILE A 242 18.61 11.90 -3.42
CA ILE A 242 17.86 11.35 -2.30
C ILE A 242 16.37 11.72 -2.43
N THR A 243 15.48 10.79 -2.07
CA THR A 243 14.03 11.01 -2.05
C THR A 243 13.36 10.21 -0.93
N TYR A 244 12.05 10.37 -0.80
CA TYR A 244 11.17 9.53 0.00
C TYR A 244 10.11 8.92 -0.92
N VAL A 245 10.01 7.60 -0.93
CA VAL A 245 9.03 6.87 -1.75
C VAL A 245 8.50 5.66 -0.99
N GLU A 246 7.31 5.21 -1.35
CA GLU A 246 6.83 3.90 -0.90
C GLU A 246 7.80 2.81 -1.40
N TRP A 247 8.05 1.80 -0.57
CA TRP A 247 9.16 0.86 -0.74
C TRP A 247 9.10 0.07 -2.05
N SER A 248 7.91 -0.26 -2.58
CA SER A 248 7.76 -0.97 -3.85
C SER A 248 8.47 -0.23 -4.98
N PHE A 249 8.39 1.09 -5.01
CA PHE A 249 9.05 1.91 -6.03
C PHE A 249 10.57 1.89 -5.91
N ALA A 250 11.10 1.87 -4.69
CA ALA A 250 12.55 1.73 -4.51
C ALA A 250 13.03 0.35 -4.97
N LEU A 251 12.24 -0.71 -4.73
CA LEU A 251 12.55 -2.06 -5.21
C LEU A 251 12.51 -2.13 -6.75
N ASP A 252 11.46 -1.61 -7.38
CA ASP A 252 11.28 -1.62 -8.83
C ASP A 252 12.41 -0.88 -9.57
N HIS A 253 12.94 0.19 -8.97
CA HIS A 253 14.07 0.95 -9.51
C HIS A 253 15.43 0.49 -9.01
N GLN A 254 15.48 -0.56 -8.17
CA GLN A 254 16.71 -1.07 -7.55
C GLN A 254 17.51 0.04 -6.87
N LEU A 255 16.83 0.84 -6.05
CA LEU A 255 17.42 1.91 -5.26
C LEU A 255 17.82 1.38 -3.88
N ASN A 256 18.90 1.95 -3.34
CA ASN A 256 19.28 1.67 -1.96
C ASN A 256 18.36 2.48 -1.03
N ALA A 257 17.95 1.86 0.07
CA ALA A 257 17.18 2.51 1.14
C ALA A 257 18.08 2.73 2.36
N ALA A 258 18.00 3.91 2.97
CA ALA A 258 18.70 4.17 4.22
C ALA A 258 18.10 3.34 5.37
N LYS A 259 18.96 2.86 6.26
CA LYS A 259 18.52 2.33 7.56
C LYS A 259 18.24 3.51 8.49
N ILE A 260 17.23 3.37 9.34
CA ILE A 260 16.77 4.46 10.20
C ILE A 260 17.11 4.17 11.65
N ILE A 261 17.90 5.04 12.27
CA ILE A 261 18.11 5.05 13.72
C ILE A 261 16.87 5.70 14.35
N THR A 262 16.30 5.06 15.36
CA THR A 262 15.00 5.43 15.93
C THR A 262 15.11 5.85 17.39
N SER A 263 14.03 6.38 17.97
CA SER A 263 13.95 6.64 19.40
C SER A 263 14.03 5.39 20.28
N ALA A 264 13.89 4.19 19.70
CA ALA A 264 13.96 2.93 20.45
C ALA A 264 15.38 2.44 20.72
N GLY A 265 16.41 3.07 20.14
CA GLY A 265 17.80 2.71 20.38
C GLY A 265 18.76 3.11 19.26
N PRO A 266 20.07 2.91 19.47
CA PRO A 266 21.12 3.34 18.54
C PRO A 266 21.24 2.48 17.28
N GLU A 267 20.64 1.28 17.27
CA GLU A 267 20.74 0.33 16.17
C GLU A 267 19.94 0.79 14.94
N PRO A 268 20.56 0.97 13.77
CA PRO A 268 19.85 1.33 12.55
C PRO A 268 18.91 0.21 12.08
N VAL A 269 17.64 0.55 11.85
CA VAL A 269 16.60 -0.38 11.42
C VAL A 269 16.46 -0.34 9.90
N ALA A 270 16.67 -1.48 9.24
CA ALA A 270 16.37 -1.64 7.83
C ALA A 270 14.88 -1.89 7.61
N VAL A 271 14.33 -1.41 6.49
CA VAL A 271 12.97 -1.74 6.07
C VAL A 271 12.83 -3.24 5.80
N SER A 272 11.76 -3.84 6.33
CA SER A 272 11.37 -5.23 6.11
C SER A 272 9.93 -5.44 6.57
N ALA A 273 9.29 -6.53 6.13
CA ALA A 273 7.97 -6.90 6.64
C ALA A 273 7.95 -7.05 8.18
N ASP A 274 9.01 -7.61 8.78
CA ASP A 274 9.14 -7.76 10.25
C ASP A 274 9.24 -6.40 10.96
N SER A 275 10.18 -5.55 10.52
CA SER A 275 10.41 -4.24 11.17
C SER A 275 9.20 -3.31 11.06
N VAL A 276 8.47 -3.38 9.96
CA VAL A 276 7.23 -2.62 9.75
C VAL A 276 6.07 -3.24 10.52
N GLY A 277 5.97 -4.58 10.55
CA GLY A 277 4.96 -5.28 11.37
C GLY A 277 5.06 -4.93 12.85
N ARG A 278 6.28 -4.80 13.39
CA ARG A 278 6.52 -4.30 14.76
C ARG A 278 5.95 -2.90 15.00
N THR A 279 6.06 -2.01 14.02
CA THR A 279 5.49 -0.66 14.08
C THR A 279 3.98 -0.69 14.06
N ILE A 280 3.40 -1.48 13.16
CA ILE A 280 1.94 -1.56 13.00
C ILE A 280 1.27 -2.20 14.24
N ALA A 281 1.95 -3.12 14.94
CA ALA A 281 1.44 -3.72 16.17
C ALA A 281 1.15 -2.69 17.29
N ALA A 282 1.72 -1.48 17.21
CA ALA A 282 1.46 -0.37 18.12
C ALA A 282 0.40 0.63 17.60
N ALA A 283 -0.25 0.36 16.46
CA ALA A 283 -1.23 1.24 15.83
C ALA A 283 -2.55 1.27 16.59
N TRP A 284 -3.08 2.47 16.82
CA TRP A 284 -4.40 2.67 17.45
C TRP A 284 -5.37 3.31 16.46
N VAL A 285 -6.65 2.96 16.56
CA VAL A 285 -7.71 3.57 15.73
C VAL A 285 -8.21 4.85 16.40
N LEU A 286 -8.28 5.93 15.63
CA LEU A 286 -8.66 7.26 16.12
C LEU A 286 -10.13 7.37 16.54
N ARG A 287 -10.99 6.53 15.97
CA ARG A 287 -12.45 6.64 16.09
C ARG A 287 -13.09 5.30 16.43
N GLU A 288 -14.25 5.37 17.06
CA GLU A 288 -15.12 4.22 17.26
C GLU A 288 -15.91 3.90 15.97
N GLY A 289 -16.41 2.67 15.87
CA GLY A 289 -17.18 2.21 14.72
C GLY A 289 -16.31 1.78 13.53
N ASN A 290 -16.85 1.98 12.33
CA ASN A 290 -16.34 1.45 11.06
C ASN A 290 -15.41 2.41 10.31
N ASP A 291 -15.23 3.64 10.79
CA ASP A 291 -14.17 4.51 10.29
C ASP A 291 -12.87 4.16 11.01
N LEU A 292 -11.93 3.58 10.28
CA LEU A 292 -10.75 2.94 10.85
C LEU A 292 -9.46 3.75 10.61
N ALA A 293 -9.59 5.07 10.51
CA ALA A 293 -8.45 5.99 10.49
C ALA A 293 -7.52 5.74 11.68
N LEU A 294 -6.22 5.57 11.41
CA LEU A 294 -5.20 5.25 12.42
C LEU A 294 -4.49 6.49 12.94
N ASP A 295 -4.08 6.43 14.21
CA ASP A 295 -3.07 7.32 14.75
C ASP A 295 -1.69 6.79 14.36
N THR A 296 -1.01 7.52 13.48
CA THR A 296 0.32 7.17 13.00
C THR A 296 1.43 7.83 13.83
N ILE A 297 1.12 8.68 14.82
CA ILE A 297 2.14 9.41 15.59
C ILE A 297 3.06 8.44 16.32
N SER A 298 2.51 7.34 16.87
CA SER A 298 3.30 6.30 17.54
C SER A 298 4.30 5.59 16.60
N PHE A 299 4.09 5.66 15.28
CA PHE A 299 5.01 5.07 14.31
C PHE A 299 6.31 5.87 14.23
N TYR A 300 6.21 7.20 14.29
CA TYR A 300 7.34 8.09 14.01
C TYR A 300 8.36 8.18 15.15
N ARG A 301 7.97 7.80 16.36
CA ARG A 301 8.83 7.67 17.54
C ARG A 301 8.57 6.33 18.22
N PRO A 302 8.98 5.21 17.60
CA PRO A 302 8.73 3.91 18.19
C PRO A 302 9.56 3.77 19.48
N ASN A 303 9.01 3.05 20.44
CA ASN A 303 9.70 2.67 21.68
C ASN A 303 10.15 1.19 21.67
N LEU A 304 9.78 0.44 20.62
CA LEU A 304 10.12 -0.96 20.42
C LEU A 304 11.36 -1.09 19.52
N PRO A 305 12.47 -1.69 20.00
CA PRO A 305 13.64 -1.91 19.18
C PRO A 305 13.34 -2.73 17.91
N GLY A 306 13.93 -2.31 16.79
CA GLY A 306 13.74 -2.95 15.48
C GLY A 306 12.46 -2.52 14.74
N ALA A 307 11.65 -1.62 15.30
CA ALA A 307 10.49 -1.06 14.61
C ALA A 307 10.90 0.01 13.58
N TYR A 308 10.46 -0.12 12.33
CA TYR A 308 10.76 0.85 11.27
C TYR A 308 9.78 2.04 11.33
N PRO A 309 10.24 3.30 11.40
CA PRO A 309 9.38 4.38 11.89
C PRO A 309 8.55 5.08 10.81
N ILE A 310 8.86 4.90 9.52
CA ILE A 310 8.23 5.65 8.43
C ILE A 310 7.26 4.73 7.71
N VAL A 311 6.02 4.66 8.19
CA VAL A 311 4.98 3.76 7.68
C VAL A 311 3.73 4.57 7.40
N LEU A 312 3.16 4.42 6.20
CA LEU A 312 1.83 4.90 5.87
C LEU A 312 0.83 3.75 5.91
N ALA A 313 -0.38 4.03 6.38
CA ALA A 313 -1.54 3.21 6.09
C ALA A 313 -2.22 3.82 4.87
N THR A 314 -2.49 3.01 3.84
CA THR A 314 -3.23 3.49 2.69
C THR A 314 -4.69 3.06 2.81
N TYR A 315 -5.57 4.05 2.74
CA TYR A 315 -7.00 3.93 2.97
C TYR A 315 -7.73 3.86 1.64
N GLU A 316 -8.70 2.96 1.58
CA GLU A 316 -9.83 3.14 0.66
C GLU A 316 -10.90 3.92 1.40
N ILE A 317 -11.21 5.11 0.91
CA ILE A 317 -12.22 5.99 1.51
C ILE A 317 -13.52 5.78 0.76
N VAL A 318 -14.55 5.37 1.51
CA VAL A 318 -15.81 4.87 0.96
C VAL A 318 -17.01 5.48 1.67
N CYS A 319 -18.14 5.59 0.96
CA CYS A 319 -19.43 5.84 1.62
C CYS A 319 -19.85 4.60 2.41
N SER A 320 -20.33 4.78 3.65
CA SER A 320 -20.94 3.68 4.42
C SER A 320 -22.18 3.10 3.73
N LYS A 321 -22.96 3.97 3.11
CA LYS A 321 -24.09 3.63 2.24
C LYS A 321 -24.02 4.46 0.97
N TYR A 322 -24.04 3.82 -0.18
CA TYR A 322 -24.01 4.50 -1.46
C TYR A 322 -25.43 4.94 -1.89
N PRO A 323 -25.60 6.14 -2.49
CA PRO A 323 -26.85 6.55 -3.09
C PRO A 323 -27.32 5.60 -4.21
N ASP A 324 -26.37 5.12 -5.01
CA ASP A 324 -26.59 4.04 -5.98
C ASP A 324 -26.15 2.70 -5.38
N ALA A 325 -27.14 1.83 -5.11
CA ALA A 325 -26.91 0.50 -4.56
C ALA A 325 -26.06 -0.40 -5.47
N GLN A 326 -26.03 -0.16 -6.79
CA GLN A 326 -25.15 -0.89 -7.69
C GLN A 326 -23.68 -0.51 -7.45
N VAL A 327 -23.40 0.76 -7.12
CA VAL A 327 -22.04 1.18 -6.73
C VAL A 327 -21.67 0.57 -5.38
N GLY A 328 -22.57 0.65 -4.39
CA GLY A 328 -22.34 0.07 -3.05
C GLY A 328 -22.03 -1.42 -3.08
N ALA A 329 -22.81 -2.20 -3.86
CA ALA A 329 -22.56 -3.63 -4.06
C ALA A 329 -21.18 -3.91 -4.69
N ALA A 330 -20.81 -3.17 -5.74
CA ALA A 330 -19.54 -3.36 -6.42
C ALA A 330 -18.34 -2.95 -5.55
N VAL A 331 -18.42 -1.81 -4.84
CA VAL A 331 -17.37 -1.36 -3.91
C VAL A 331 -17.19 -2.40 -2.80
N LYS A 332 -18.28 -2.91 -2.22
CA LYS A 332 -18.20 -3.97 -1.20
C LYS A 332 -17.51 -5.24 -1.72
N ALA A 333 -17.85 -5.68 -2.93
CA ALA A 333 -17.25 -6.85 -3.55
C ALA A 333 -15.75 -6.65 -3.84
N PHE A 334 -15.36 -5.46 -4.33
CA PHE A 334 -13.97 -5.07 -4.50
C PHE A 334 -13.22 -5.09 -3.17
N MET A 335 -13.75 -4.42 -2.14
CA MET A 335 -13.11 -4.34 -0.82
C MET A 335 -12.92 -5.73 -0.19
N ARG A 336 -13.91 -6.62 -0.30
CA ARG A 336 -13.78 -8.03 0.16
C ARG A 336 -12.66 -8.77 -0.56
N SER A 337 -12.50 -8.53 -1.86
CA SER A 337 -11.44 -9.13 -2.67
C SER A 337 -10.07 -8.57 -2.26
N ALA A 338 -9.98 -7.25 -2.06
CA ALA A 338 -8.75 -6.56 -1.65
C ALA A 338 -8.24 -7.02 -0.27
N ILE A 339 -9.11 -7.08 0.75
CA ILE A 339 -8.72 -7.53 2.12
C ILE A 339 -8.63 -9.06 2.25
N GLY A 340 -9.06 -9.79 1.22
CA GLY A 340 -9.00 -11.23 1.11
C GLY A 340 -7.83 -11.69 0.23
N ALA A 341 -8.14 -12.23 -0.95
CA ALA A 341 -7.15 -12.77 -1.88
C ALA A 341 -6.12 -11.72 -2.35
N GLY A 342 -6.53 -10.45 -2.43
CA GLY A 342 -5.67 -9.33 -2.81
C GLY A 342 -4.52 -9.05 -1.85
N GLN A 343 -4.55 -9.58 -0.63
CA GLN A 343 -3.43 -9.46 0.32
C GLN A 343 -2.25 -10.39 0.00
N SER A 344 -2.46 -11.40 -0.86
CA SER A 344 -1.45 -12.40 -1.18
C SER A 344 -0.33 -11.80 -2.03
N GLY A 345 0.93 -12.05 -1.65
CA GLY A 345 2.11 -11.59 -2.39
C GLY A 345 2.49 -10.12 -2.16
N LEU A 346 1.72 -9.36 -1.39
CA LEU A 346 2.03 -7.95 -1.08
C LEU A 346 3.41 -7.78 -0.41
N ALA A 347 3.74 -8.67 0.53
CA ALA A 347 5.02 -8.69 1.24
C ALA A 347 6.23 -8.81 0.30
N ASP A 348 6.08 -9.57 -0.80
CA ASP A 348 7.14 -9.77 -1.79
C ASP A 348 7.35 -8.54 -2.69
N THR A 349 6.39 -7.61 -2.67
CA THR A 349 6.36 -6.41 -3.52
C THR A 349 6.59 -5.11 -2.74
N GLY A 350 6.99 -5.19 -1.47
CA GLY A 350 7.33 -4.02 -0.65
C GLY A 350 6.20 -3.48 0.23
N TYR A 351 5.02 -4.11 0.21
CA TYR A 351 3.91 -3.74 1.08
C TYR A 351 3.80 -4.65 2.31
N VAL A 352 3.11 -4.19 3.34
CA VAL A 352 2.77 -5.02 4.50
C VAL A 352 1.26 -5.28 4.50
N PRO A 353 0.83 -6.56 4.42
CA PRO A 353 -0.58 -6.92 4.50
C PRO A 353 -1.25 -6.39 5.77
N VAL A 354 -2.57 -6.29 5.73
CA VAL A 354 -3.37 -5.95 6.92
C VAL A 354 -3.07 -6.95 8.04
N PRO A 355 -2.60 -6.50 9.22
CA PRO A 355 -2.33 -7.40 10.34
C PRO A 355 -3.58 -8.15 10.79
N ASP A 356 -3.39 -9.38 11.27
CA ASP A 356 -4.50 -10.24 11.71
C ASP A 356 -5.37 -9.59 12.81
N ASP A 357 -4.74 -8.89 13.75
CA ASP A 357 -5.41 -8.16 14.83
C ASP A 357 -6.36 -7.08 14.30
N PHE A 358 -6.08 -6.54 13.11
CA PHE A 358 -6.88 -5.52 12.46
C PHE A 358 -7.90 -6.09 11.47
N LYS A 359 -7.58 -7.25 10.87
CA LYS A 359 -8.34 -7.87 9.79
C LYS A 359 -9.80 -8.14 10.17
N SER A 360 -10.06 -8.54 11.42
CA SER A 360 -11.43 -8.76 11.91
C SER A 360 -12.25 -7.47 11.89
N ARG A 361 -11.71 -6.38 12.43
CA ARG A 361 -12.39 -5.07 12.47
C ARG A 361 -12.60 -4.49 11.07
N LEU A 362 -11.61 -4.61 10.20
CA LEU A 362 -11.72 -4.21 8.80
C LEU A 362 -12.78 -5.03 8.05
N SER A 363 -12.83 -6.33 8.27
CA SER A 363 -13.84 -7.21 7.67
C SER A 363 -15.26 -6.84 8.11
N ILE A 364 -15.45 -6.48 9.38
CA ILE A 364 -16.74 -5.99 9.89
C ILE A 364 -17.15 -4.70 9.18
N ALA A 365 -16.24 -3.72 9.07
CA ALA A 365 -16.51 -2.46 8.37
C ALA A 365 -16.85 -2.68 6.89
N VAL A 366 -16.06 -3.48 6.18
CA VAL A 366 -16.32 -3.83 4.77
C VAL A 366 -17.66 -4.56 4.60
N ASN A 367 -18.01 -5.47 5.51
CA ASN A 367 -19.29 -6.18 5.46
C ASN A 367 -20.48 -5.28 5.78
N ALA A 368 -20.28 -4.12 6.42
CA ALA A 368 -21.33 -3.15 6.72
C ALA A 368 -21.63 -2.19 5.56
N LEU A 369 -20.81 -2.17 4.49
CA LEU A 369 -21.07 -1.37 3.30
C LEU A 369 -22.38 -1.79 2.61
N THR A 370 -23.16 -0.81 2.15
CA THR A 370 -24.45 -1.01 1.46
C THR A 370 -24.66 -0.10 0.27
#